data_AF-A0ABC9XAT0-F1
#
_entry.id   AF-A0ABC9XAT0-F1
#
_cell.length_a   1.000
_cell.length_b   1.000
_cell.length_c   1.000
_cell.angle_alpha   90.00
_cell.angle_beta   90.00
_cell.angle_gamma   90.00
#
_symmetry.space_group_name_H-M   'P 1'
#
loop_
_entity.id
_entity.type
_entity.pdbx_description
1 polymer ?
#
loop_
_entity_poly.entity_id
_entity_poly.type
_entity_poly.pdbx_seq_one_letter_code
_entity_poly.pdbx_strand_id
1 'polypeptide(L)'
;MAAAAGGGSGAPVETPAAATAAATAAEAGAVLQREPLYNWQATKGSLRERFAFLFSNELLSDVHFVVGKGSPRGGGGGGGAPPGPGQQRIPAHRFVLAAGSAVFDAMFNGGMATTSAEIELPDVEPAAFLALLRFLYSDEVQIGPETVMTTLYTAKKYAVPALEAHCVDFLTKHLRADNAFMLLTQARLFDEPQLASLCLDTIDKSTMDAISAEGFTDIDIDTLCAVLERDTLSIRESRLFGAVVRWAEAECQRQQLPVTFGNKQKVLGRALSLIRFPLMTIEEFAAGPAQSGILSDREVVNLFLHFTVNPKPKVDYIDRPRCCLRGKECSINRFQQVESRWGYSGTSDRIRFTVNRRISIVGFGLYGSIHGPTDYQVNIQIIDYEKNQTLGQNDTGFSCDGTASTFRVMFKEPIEILPTVCYTACATLKGPDSHYGTKGLKKVIHESPTASKTCFVFYSSPVKFIFGTGKSLLIMNFLS
;
A
#
# COMPACT_ATOMS: atom_id res chain seq x y z
N MET A 1 31.82 -1.43 66.67
CA MET A 1 31.27 -1.87 67.96
C MET A 1 30.57 -3.20 67.73
N ALA A 2 31.08 -4.27 68.36
CA ALA A 2 30.42 -5.58 68.63
C ALA A 2 29.88 -6.39 67.43
N ALA A 3 29.82 -7.72 67.43
CA ALA A 3 30.34 -8.86 68.19
C ALA A 3 29.77 -10.08 67.40
N ALA A 4 30.58 -11.04 66.97
CA ALA A 4 30.84 -12.33 67.63
C ALA A 4 29.69 -13.37 67.58
N ALA A 5 30.11 -14.60 67.22
CA ALA A 5 29.50 -15.93 67.45
C ALA A 5 28.22 -16.28 66.65
N GLY A 6 28.01 -17.50 66.16
CA GLY A 6 28.75 -18.77 66.27
C GLY A 6 27.77 -19.93 66.06
N GLY A 7 28.24 -21.01 65.41
CA GLY A 7 27.72 -22.37 65.56
C GLY A 7 26.51 -22.79 64.70
N GLY A 8 26.62 -23.94 64.02
CA GLY A 8 25.46 -24.67 63.52
C GLY A 8 25.71 -25.51 62.27
N SER A 9 26.02 -26.78 62.48
CA SER A 9 26.14 -27.87 61.51
C SER A 9 25.01 -28.00 60.49
N GLY A 10 25.35 -28.33 59.24
CA GLY A 10 24.41 -28.88 58.26
C GLY A 10 25.09 -29.08 56.91
N ALA A 11 25.33 -30.34 56.52
CA ALA A 11 25.74 -30.70 55.16
C ALA A 11 24.73 -30.18 54.13
N PRO A 12 25.15 -29.79 52.92
CA PRO A 12 24.99 -30.75 51.82
C PRO A 12 26.00 -30.62 50.65
N VAL A 13 26.15 -31.74 49.94
CA VAL A 13 26.15 -31.89 48.47
C VAL A 13 27.25 -31.22 47.64
N GLU A 14 27.87 -32.09 46.84
CA GLU A 14 28.86 -31.89 45.80
C GLU A 14 28.75 -30.61 44.96
N THR A 15 29.86 -29.90 44.87
CA THR A 15 30.22 -29.03 43.74
C THR A 15 31.49 -29.57 43.11
N PRO A 16 31.58 -29.75 41.78
CA PRO A 16 32.87 -29.72 41.12
C PRO A 16 33.24 -28.27 40.81
N ALA A 17 34.36 -27.87 41.38
CA ALA A 17 35.01 -26.59 41.19
C ALA A 17 35.54 -26.43 39.75
N ALA A 18 35.46 -25.19 39.28
CA ALA A 18 36.14 -24.70 38.11
C ALA A 18 37.67 -24.77 38.27
N ALA A 19 38.35 -25.27 37.24
CA ALA A 19 39.73 -24.90 36.95
C ALA A 19 40.03 -25.04 35.45
N THR A 20 40.26 -23.88 34.84
CA THR A 20 41.31 -23.60 33.85
C THR A 20 41.37 -24.40 32.55
N ALA A 21 41.00 -23.75 31.44
CA ALA A 21 41.77 -23.84 30.20
C ALA A 21 41.65 -22.49 29.46
N ALA A 22 42.78 -21.82 29.29
CA ALA A 22 42.92 -20.64 28.45
C ALA A 22 42.57 -21.00 27.00
N ALA A 23 41.49 -20.43 26.49
CA ALA A 23 41.13 -20.51 25.07
C ALA A 23 41.85 -19.36 24.34
N THR A 24 42.96 -19.72 23.69
CA THR A 24 43.66 -18.88 22.73
C THR A 24 42.75 -18.61 21.53
N ALA A 25 42.66 -17.33 21.18
CA ALA A 25 42.14 -16.86 19.90
C ALA A 25 42.95 -17.50 18.76
N ALA A 26 42.29 -18.33 17.95
CA ALA A 26 42.83 -18.85 16.70
C ALA A 26 42.00 -18.28 15.55
N GLU A 27 42.67 -17.50 14.72
CA GLU A 27 42.20 -16.95 13.46
C GLU A 27 41.60 -18.04 12.57
N ALA A 28 40.32 -17.89 12.23
CA ALA A 28 39.66 -18.70 11.22
C ALA A 28 40.04 -18.20 9.82
N GLY A 29 41.25 -18.54 9.36
CA GLY A 29 41.60 -18.52 7.95
C GLY A 29 40.87 -19.66 7.24
N ALA A 30 39.85 -19.34 6.45
CA ALA A 30 39.17 -20.32 5.60
C ALA A 30 40.13 -20.82 4.52
N VAL A 31 40.65 -22.02 4.70
CA VAL A 31 41.44 -22.74 3.70
C VAL A 31 40.50 -23.21 2.58
N LEU A 32 40.59 -22.57 1.41
CA LEU A 32 40.02 -23.07 0.16
C LEU A 32 40.71 -24.40 -0.20
N GLN A 33 40.07 -25.54 0.10
CA GLN A 33 40.49 -26.83 -0.44
C GLN A 33 40.30 -26.81 -1.97
N ARG A 34 41.39 -26.71 -2.73
CA ARG A 34 41.40 -26.92 -4.18
C ARG A 34 41.19 -28.41 -4.46
N GLU A 35 39.99 -28.80 -4.88
CA GLU A 35 39.74 -30.12 -5.48
C GLU A 35 40.69 -30.34 -6.69
N PRO A 36 41.11 -31.58 -6.98
CA PRO A 36 42.02 -31.86 -8.08
C PRO A 36 41.41 -31.38 -9.42
N LEU A 37 42.16 -30.54 -10.13
CA LEU A 37 41.79 -29.92 -11.42
C LEU A 37 41.60 -30.93 -12.57
N TYR A 38 41.82 -32.21 -12.33
CA TYR A 38 41.74 -33.29 -13.32
C TYR A 38 40.59 -34.25 -12.95
N ASN A 39 39.79 -34.65 -13.96
CA ASN A 39 38.63 -35.55 -13.82
C ASN A 39 37.48 -35.07 -12.92
N TRP A 40 37.40 -33.77 -12.61
CA TRP A 40 36.28 -33.19 -11.84
C TRP A 40 34.92 -33.45 -12.51
N GLN A 41 34.87 -33.63 -13.83
CA GLN A 41 33.63 -33.94 -14.55
C GLN A 41 33.02 -35.27 -14.09
N ALA A 42 33.85 -36.23 -13.68
CA ALA A 42 33.40 -37.54 -13.21
C ALA A 42 32.79 -37.49 -11.79
N THR A 43 33.05 -36.43 -11.03
CA THR A 43 32.52 -36.25 -9.67
C THR A 43 31.19 -35.50 -9.62
N LYS A 44 30.68 -35.03 -10.76
CA LYS A 44 29.43 -34.25 -10.88
C LYS A 44 28.39 -35.03 -11.70
N GLY A 45 27.23 -35.29 -11.09
CA GLY A 45 26.18 -36.16 -11.63
C GLY A 45 25.34 -35.55 -12.74
N SER A 46 25.31 -34.21 -12.85
CA SER A 46 24.47 -33.49 -13.81
C SER A 46 25.24 -32.40 -14.57
N LEU A 47 24.71 -31.97 -15.72
CA LEU A 47 25.26 -30.81 -16.44
C LEU A 47 25.19 -29.55 -15.58
N ARG A 48 24.09 -29.38 -14.82
CA ARG A 48 23.91 -28.31 -13.85
C ARG A 48 25.05 -28.26 -12.83
N GLU A 49 25.40 -29.39 -12.22
CA GLU A 49 26.53 -29.44 -11.26
C GLU A 49 27.87 -29.15 -11.92
N ARG A 50 28.05 -29.56 -13.18
CA ARG A 50 29.28 -29.27 -13.92
C ARG A 50 29.43 -27.79 -14.24
N PHE A 51 28.36 -27.13 -14.69
CA PHE A 51 28.38 -25.68 -14.89
C PHE A 51 28.46 -24.93 -13.57
N ALA A 52 27.74 -25.35 -12.53
CA ALA A 52 27.88 -24.78 -11.19
C ALA A 52 29.33 -24.82 -10.67
N PHE A 53 30.10 -25.87 -11.00
CA PHE A 53 31.53 -25.96 -10.66
C PHE A 53 32.41 -24.96 -11.44
N LEU A 54 32.02 -24.59 -12.66
CA LEU A 54 32.72 -23.60 -13.49
C LEU A 54 32.40 -22.14 -13.11
N PHE A 55 31.36 -21.91 -12.29
CA PHE A 55 31.01 -20.58 -11.82
C PHE A 55 32.18 -19.90 -11.10
N SER A 56 32.56 -18.71 -11.55
CA SER A 56 33.68 -17.92 -11.01
C SER A 56 35.01 -18.68 -10.94
N ASN A 57 35.22 -19.66 -11.82
CA ASN A 57 36.42 -20.46 -11.92
C ASN A 57 37.25 -20.02 -13.14
N GLU A 58 38.57 -19.95 -12.98
CA GLU A 58 39.50 -19.64 -14.10
C GLU A 58 39.68 -20.83 -15.05
N LEU A 59 39.27 -22.03 -14.64
CA LEU A 59 39.33 -23.21 -15.50
C LEU A 59 38.37 -23.05 -16.68
N LEU A 60 38.91 -23.07 -17.90
CA LEU A 60 38.20 -22.91 -19.19
C LEU A 60 37.60 -21.51 -19.42
N SER A 61 37.94 -20.51 -18.60
CA SER A 61 37.49 -19.13 -18.81
C SER A 61 38.05 -18.56 -20.12
N ASP A 62 37.21 -17.89 -20.90
CA ASP A 62 37.53 -17.28 -22.21
C ASP A 62 37.11 -15.80 -22.28
N VAL A 63 36.66 -15.25 -21.16
CA VAL A 63 36.35 -13.84 -20.96
C VAL A 63 36.44 -13.46 -19.48
N HIS A 64 36.83 -12.21 -19.21
CA HIS A 64 36.86 -11.60 -17.88
C HIS A 64 36.04 -10.32 -17.86
N PHE A 65 35.32 -10.10 -16.77
CA PHE A 65 34.55 -8.88 -16.54
C PHE A 65 35.18 -8.05 -15.43
N VAL A 66 35.36 -6.77 -15.66
CA VAL A 66 35.73 -5.79 -14.64
C VAL A 66 34.47 -5.04 -14.23
N VAL A 67 33.90 -5.40 -13.08
CA VAL A 67 32.59 -4.95 -12.63
C VAL A 67 32.74 -3.96 -11.48
N GLY A 68 31.98 -2.87 -11.51
CA GLY A 68 31.92 -1.88 -10.43
C GLY A 68 32.38 -0.47 -10.81
N LYS A 69 31.97 0.53 -10.02
CA LYS A 69 32.30 1.93 -10.25
C LYS A 69 33.76 2.20 -9.90
N GLY A 70 34.60 2.39 -10.92
CA GLY A 70 35.96 2.91 -10.81
C GLY A 70 36.25 3.89 -11.94
N SER A 71 37.22 4.79 -11.77
CA SER A 71 37.61 5.72 -12.84
C SER A 71 38.02 4.93 -14.09
N PRO A 72 37.53 5.30 -15.29
CA PRO A 72 37.97 4.67 -16.53
C PRO A 72 39.50 4.72 -16.61
N ARG A 73 40.14 3.59 -16.90
CA ARG A 73 41.56 3.62 -17.26
C ARG A 73 41.68 4.46 -18.53
N GLY A 74 42.49 5.53 -18.49
CA GLY A 74 42.93 6.22 -19.69
C GLY A 74 43.45 5.17 -20.69
N GLY A 75 42.92 5.20 -21.91
CA GLY A 75 43.04 4.10 -22.87
C GLY A 75 44.48 3.61 -23.05
N GLY A 76 44.65 2.29 -23.04
CA GLY A 76 45.90 1.60 -23.38
C GLY A 76 46.66 1.07 -22.17
N GLY A 77 46.23 -0.07 -21.62
CA GLY A 77 47.01 -0.83 -20.65
C GLY A 77 46.58 -2.29 -20.66
N GLY A 78 47.48 -3.18 -21.10
CA GLY A 78 47.21 -4.59 -21.34
C GLY A 78 46.65 -5.36 -20.14
N GLY A 79 45.84 -6.38 -20.46
CA GLY A 79 45.17 -7.25 -19.50
C GLY A 79 46.14 -7.87 -18.50
N GLY A 80 45.88 -7.65 -17.21
CA GLY A 80 46.66 -8.20 -16.11
C GLY A 80 46.85 -7.28 -14.91
N ALA A 81 46.55 -5.99 -15.02
CA ALA A 81 46.68 -5.07 -13.88
C ALA A 81 45.49 -5.20 -12.91
N PRO A 82 45.73 -5.19 -11.57
CA PRO A 82 44.69 -5.41 -10.57
C PRO A 82 43.54 -4.39 -10.69
N PRO A 83 42.31 -4.77 -10.32
CA PRO A 83 41.15 -3.90 -10.37
C PRO A 83 41.32 -2.69 -9.45
N GLY A 84 40.74 -1.55 -9.83
CA GLY A 84 40.71 -0.36 -8.99
C GLY A 84 39.89 -0.57 -7.70
N PRO A 85 40.03 0.31 -6.69
CA PRO A 85 39.19 0.23 -5.49
C PRO A 85 37.70 0.28 -5.88
N GLY A 86 36.93 -0.74 -5.46
CA GLY A 86 35.50 -0.87 -5.80
C GLY A 86 35.19 -1.64 -7.09
N GLN A 87 36.21 -2.12 -7.82
CA GLN A 87 36.05 -3.00 -8.97
C GLN A 87 36.41 -4.45 -8.62
N GLN A 88 35.74 -5.40 -9.26
CA GLN A 88 36.04 -6.83 -9.16
C GLN A 88 36.24 -7.42 -10.55
N ARG A 89 37.36 -8.14 -10.73
CA ARG A 89 37.64 -8.91 -11.95
C ARG A 89 37.08 -10.32 -11.80
N ILE A 90 36.17 -10.73 -12.68
CA ILE A 90 35.40 -11.97 -12.58
C ILE A 90 35.59 -12.80 -13.86
N PRO A 91 36.09 -14.05 -13.79
CA PRO A 91 36.18 -14.94 -14.94
C PRO A 91 34.83 -15.52 -15.32
N ALA A 92 34.60 -15.72 -16.63
CA ALA A 92 33.38 -16.33 -17.16
C ALA A 92 33.64 -17.05 -18.50
N HIS A 93 32.58 -17.63 -19.05
CA HIS A 93 32.58 -18.51 -20.21
C HIS A 93 31.57 -18.00 -21.25
N ARG A 94 32.05 -17.53 -22.41
CA ARG A 94 31.22 -16.92 -23.47
C ARG A 94 30.06 -17.83 -23.88
N PHE A 95 30.31 -19.13 -24.01
CA PHE A 95 29.28 -20.11 -24.39
C PHE A 95 28.12 -20.16 -23.40
N VAL A 96 28.40 -20.21 -22.09
CA VAL A 96 27.36 -20.26 -21.05
C VAL A 96 26.56 -18.96 -21.03
N LEU A 97 27.25 -17.82 -21.17
CA LEU A 97 26.60 -16.50 -21.20
C LEU A 97 25.72 -16.30 -22.43
N ALA A 98 26.21 -16.66 -23.61
CA ALA A 98 25.45 -16.58 -24.86
C ALA A 98 24.23 -17.50 -24.86
N ALA A 99 24.37 -18.71 -24.30
CA ALA A 99 23.24 -19.63 -24.15
C ALA A 99 22.17 -19.10 -23.18
N GLY A 100 22.59 -18.36 -22.15
CA GLY A 100 21.71 -17.85 -21.10
C GLY A 100 21.14 -16.45 -21.33
N SER A 101 21.64 -15.70 -22.31
CA SER A 101 21.27 -14.30 -22.53
C SER A 101 21.48 -13.89 -24.00
N ALA A 102 20.41 -13.39 -24.62
CA ALA A 102 20.47 -12.83 -25.97
C ALA A 102 21.40 -11.61 -26.07
N VAL A 103 21.56 -10.86 -24.98
CA VAL A 103 22.47 -9.69 -24.94
C VAL A 103 23.92 -10.15 -24.98
N PHE A 104 24.28 -11.20 -24.22
CA PHE A 104 25.62 -11.77 -24.30
C PHE A 104 25.87 -12.47 -25.63
N ASP A 105 24.87 -13.15 -26.20
CA ASP A 105 24.99 -13.74 -27.53
C ASP A 105 25.28 -12.66 -28.60
N ALA A 106 24.54 -11.56 -28.61
CA ALA A 106 24.81 -10.43 -29.48
C ALA A 106 26.19 -9.80 -29.23
N MET A 107 26.61 -9.71 -27.96
CA MET A 107 27.92 -9.16 -27.58
C MET A 107 29.09 -10.00 -28.09
N PHE A 108 28.96 -11.33 -28.13
CA PHE A 108 30.05 -12.26 -28.50
C PHE A 108 29.99 -12.79 -29.92
N ASN A 109 28.79 -12.92 -30.49
CA ASN A 109 28.53 -13.56 -31.79
C ASN A 109 27.80 -12.64 -32.78
N GLY A 110 27.43 -11.42 -32.38
CA GLY A 110 26.74 -10.45 -33.25
C GLY A 110 27.65 -9.78 -34.29
N GLY A 111 27.04 -8.99 -35.19
CA GLY A 111 27.77 -8.29 -36.27
C GLY A 111 28.79 -7.24 -35.82
N MET A 112 28.77 -6.86 -34.53
CA MET A 112 29.76 -6.00 -33.87
C MET A 112 30.33 -6.69 -32.62
N ALA A 113 30.54 -8.01 -32.68
CA ALA A 113 31.04 -8.79 -31.57
C ALA A 113 32.39 -8.28 -31.05
N THR A 114 32.55 -8.27 -29.73
CA THR A 114 33.81 -7.89 -29.11
C THR A 114 34.85 -9.01 -29.17
N THR A 115 36.05 -8.67 -29.63
CA THR A 115 37.22 -9.56 -29.57
C THR A 115 38.01 -9.38 -28.28
N SER A 116 37.64 -8.44 -27.42
CA SER A 116 38.31 -8.19 -26.14
C SER A 116 38.11 -9.38 -25.20
N ALA A 117 39.20 -9.80 -24.56
CA ALA A 117 39.14 -10.80 -23.49
C ALA A 117 38.66 -10.19 -22.16
N GLU A 118 38.64 -8.86 -22.04
CA GLU A 118 38.26 -8.13 -20.84
C GLU A 118 37.15 -7.12 -21.16
N ILE A 119 36.07 -7.14 -20.37
CA ILE A 119 34.86 -6.33 -20.57
C ILE A 119 34.56 -5.53 -19.31
N GLU A 120 34.47 -4.21 -19.45
CA GLU A 120 34.20 -3.30 -18.33
C GLU A 120 32.70 -3.05 -18.15
N LEU A 121 32.21 -3.21 -16.92
CA LEU A 121 30.81 -3.00 -16.52
C LEU A 121 30.74 -1.98 -15.37
N PRO A 122 30.86 -0.66 -15.67
CA PRO A 122 30.98 0.38 -14.64
C PRO A 122 29.66 0.67 -13.91
N ASP A 123 28.53 0.32 -14.51
CA ASP A 123 27.17 0.59 -14.02
C ASP A 123 26.52 -0.60 -13.31
N VAL A 124 27.23 -1.72 -13.18
CA VAL A 124 26.75 -2.93 -12.52
C VAL A 124 27.54 -3.17 -11.24
N GLU A 125 26.85 -3.55 -10.17
CA GLU A 125 27.49 -3.93 -8.91
C GLU A 125 28.01 -5.37 -8.96
N PRO A 126 29.20 -5.66 -8.39
CA PRO A 126 29.76 -7.02 -8.41
C PRO A 126 28.82 -8.09 -7.84
N ALA A 127 28.11 -7.78 -6.74
CA ALA A 127 27.16 -8.71 -6.13
C ALA A 127 25.99 -9.08 -7.06
N ALA A 128 25.43 -8.09 -7.76
CA ALA A 128 24.35 -8.29 -8.72
C ALA A 128 24.81 -9.10 -9.94
N PHE A 129 26.01 -8.82 -10.44
CA PHE A 129 26.58 -9.58 -11.55
C PHE A 129 26.88 -11.03 -11.16
N LEU A 130 27.41 -11.27 -9.96
CA LEU A 130 27.63 -12.62 -9.45
C LEU A 130 26.32 -13.39 -9.29
N ALA A 131 25.24 -12.73 -8.85
CA ALA A 131 23.91 -13.34 -8.78
C ALA A 131 23.39 -13.74 -10.18
N LEU A 132 23.55 -12.86 -11.18
CA LEU A 132 23.25 -13.18 -12.58
C LEU A 132 24.05 -14.38 -13.07
N LEU A 133 25.37 -14.36 -12.91
CA LEU A 133 26.25 -15.45 -13.34
C LEU A 133 25.87 -16.76 -12.65
N ARG A 134 25.59 -16.73 -11.34
CA ARG A 134 25.20 -17.93 -10.61
C ARG A 134 23.93 -18.54 -11.21
N PHE A 135 22.94 -17.69 -11.51
CA PHE A 135 21.71 -18.12 -12.17
C PHE A 135 21.99 -18.74 -13.54
N LEU A 136 22.81 -18.12 -14.38
CA LEU A 136 23.13 -18.64 -15.72
C LEU A 136 23.89 -19.98 -15.71
N TYR A 137 24.67 -20.25 -14.65
CA TYR A 137 25.48 -21.47 -14.56
C TYR A 137 24.76 -22.61 -13.83
N SER A 138 23.82 -22.32 -12.94
CA SER A 138 23.22 -23.34 -12.09
C SER A 138 21.72 -23.22 -11.85
N ASP A 139 21.02 -22.29 -12.49
CA ASP A 139 19.61 -21.94 -12.20
C ASP A 139 19.35 -21.65 -10.71
N GLU A 140 20.40 -21.39 -9.92
CA GLU A 140 20.26 -21.04 -8.50
C GLU A 140 20.02 -19.55 -8.34
N VAL A 141 18.93 -19.22 -7.66
CA VAL A 141 18.56 -17.86 -7.33
C VAL A 141 19.09 -17.51 -5.95
N GLN A 142 20.03 -16.58 -5.88
CA GLN A 142 20.53 -16.02 -4.62
C GLN A 142 20.32 -14.52 -4.61
N ILE A 143 19.18 -14.11 -4.06
CA ILE A 143 18.74 -12.72 -3.98
C ILE A 143 18.53 -12.36 -2.51
N GLY A 144 19.08 -11.23 -2.09
CA GLY A 144 18.86 -10.64 -0.77
C GLY A 144 18.09 -9.32 -0.85
N PRO A 145 17.54 -8.84 0.28
CA PRO A 145 16.80 -7.57 0.32
C PRO A 145 17.64 -6.36 -0.11
N GLU A 146 18.95 -6.39 0.17
CA GLU A 146 19.89 -5.32 -0.22
C GLU A 146 20.28 -5.38 -1.71
N THR A 147 20.26 -6.57 -2.32
CA THR A 147 20.79 -6.79 -3.69
C THR A 147 19.71 -7.02 -4.73
N VAL A 148 18.44 -7.19 -4.35
CA VAL A 148 17.35 -7.52 -5.27
C VAL A 148 17.15 -6.46 -6.35
N MET A 149 17.29 -5.18 -6.01
CA MET A 149 17.08 -4.08 -6.98
C MET A 149 18.19 -4.04 -8.01
N THR A 150 19.44 -4.17 -7.58
CA THR A 150 20.60 -4.18 -8.47
C THR A 150 20.67 -5.47 -9.29
N THR A 151 20.18 -6.59 -8.74
CA THR A 151 20.00 -7.85 -9.46
C THR A 151 18.89 -7.75 -10.51
N LEU A 152 17.75 -7.14 -10.19
CA LEU A 152 16.66 -6.89 -11.14
C LEU A 152 17.12 -6.02 -12.31
N TYR A 153 17.84 -4.92 -12.03
CA TYR A 153 18.47 -4.09 -13.06
C TYR A 153 19.36 -4.93 -13.98
N THR A 154 20.23 -5.76 -13.38
CA THR A 154 21.18 -6.59 -14.11
C THR A 154 20.47 -7.66 -14.95
N ALA A 155 19.42 -8.29 -14.42
CA ALA A 155 18.61 -9.28 -15.13
C ALA A 155 17.92 -8.66 -16.36
N LYS A 156 17.32 -7.47 -16.21
CA LYS A 156 16.73 -6.73 -17.33
C LYS A 156 17.78 -6.30 -18.36
N LYS A 157 18.90 -5.72 -17.90
CA LYS A 157 20.00 -5.26 -18.75
C LYS A 157 20.54 -6.37 -19.65
N TYR A 158 20.65 -7.59 -19.14
CA TYR A 158 21.13 -8.76 -19.88
C TYR A 158 20.00 -9.65 -20.40
N ALA A 159 18.75 -9.20 -20.38
CA ALA A 159 17.58 -9.94 -20.88
C ALA A 159 17.52 -11.39 -20.38
N VAL A 160 17.46 -11.57 -19.06
CA VAL A 160 17.28 -12.87 -18.38
C VAL A 160 15.91 -12.88 -17.67
N PRO A 161 14.79 -13.13 -18.38
CA PRO A 161 13.44 -12.95 -17.85
C PRO A 161 13.10 -13.86 -16.65
N ALA A 162 13.71 -15.05 -16.59
CA ALA A 162 13.48 -15.96 -15.47
C ALA A 162 14.03 -15.39 -14.15
N LEU A 163 15.22 -14.78 -14.18
CA LEU A 163 15.79 -14.12 -13.01
C LEU A 163 15.03 -12.85 -12.63
N GLU A 164 14.57 -12.08 -13.62
CA GLU A 164 13.68 -10.94 -13.43
C GLU A 164 12.39 -11.34 -12.70
N ALA A 165 11.73 -12.41 -13.16
CA ALA A 165 10.53 -12.93 -12.51
C ALA A 165 10.79 -13.35 -11.05
N HIS A 166 11.93 -13.98 -10.77
CA HIS A 166 12.32 -14.31 -9.39
C HIS A 166 12.57 -13.07 -8.52
N CYS A 167 13.17 -12.01 -9.08
CA CYS A 167 13.34 -10.74 -8.36
C CYS A 167 11.98 -10.10 -8.04
N VAL A 168 11.07 -10.04 -9.01
CA VAL A 168 9.72 -9.45 -8.82
C VAL A 168 8.90 -10.27 -7.81
N ASP A 169 8.98 -11.60 -7.84
CA ASP A 169 8.31 -12.47 -6.85
C ASP A 169 8.87 -12.27 -5.45
N PHE A 170 10.20 -12.14 -5.30
CA PHE A 170 10.83 -11.81 -4.03
C PHE A 170 10.33 -10.46 -3.50
N LEU A 171 10.34 -9.41 -4.33
CA LEU A 171 9.85 -8.08 -3.97
C LEU A 171 8.38 -8.09 -3.57
N THR A 172 7.56 -8.85 -4.30
CA THR A 172 6.13 -9.04 -4.03
C THR A 172 5.89 -9.69 -2.67
N LYS A 173 6.65 -10.74 -2.32
CA LYS A 173 6.54 -11.45 -1.04
C LYS A 173 7.01 -10.62 0.16
N HIS A 174 7.93 -9.69 -0.07
CA HIS A 174 8.50 -8.82 0.96
C HIS A 174 7.92 -7.39 0.97
N LEU A 175 6.87 -7.13 0.18
CA LEU A 175 6.17 -5.85 0.16
C LEU A 175 5.37 -5.63 1.44
N ARG A 176 5.59 -4.48 2.06
CA ARG A 176 5.00 -4.04 3.32
C ARG A 176 4.61 -2.56 3.22
N ALA A 177 3.80 -2.07 4.15
CA ALA A 177 3.34 -0.69 4.12
C ALA A 177 4.52 0.32 4.25
N ASP A 178 5.52 -0.01 5.06
CA ASP A 178 6.69 0.83 5.34
C ASP A 178 7.64 0.98 4.14
N ASN A 179 7.76 -0.05 3.30
CA ASN A 179 8.63 -0.04 2.11
C ASN A 179 7.88 0.19 0.79
N ALA A 180 6.54 0.30 0.80
CA ALA A 180 5.73 0.37 -0.41
C ALA A 180 6.01 1.59 -1.29
N PHE A 181 6.28 2.77 -0.71
CA PHE A 181 6.61 3.97 -1.49
C PHE A 181 7.96 3.86 -2.20
N MET A 182 8.98 3.37 -1.49
CA MET A 182 10.28 3.09 -2.08
C MET A 182 10.13 2.09 -3.23
N LEU A 183 9.42 0.97 -3.00
CA LEU A 183 9.23 -0.04 -4.02
C LEU A 183 8.40 0.46 -5.21
N LEU A 184 7.42 1.33 -4.99
CA LEU A 184 6.65 1.98 -6.05
C LEU A 184 7.54 2.81 -6.97
N THR A 185 8.40 3.67 -6.40
CA THR A 185 9.36 4.48 -7.17
C THR A 185 10.23 3.59 -8.03
N GLN A 186 10.71 2.48 -7.47
CA GLN A 186 11.56 1.55 -8.18
C GLN A 186 10.79 0.76 -9.26
N ALA A 187 9.58 0.28 -8.96
CA ALA A 187 8.73 -0.40 -9.92
C ALA A 187 8.44 0.50 -11.15
N ARG A 188 8.26 1.80 -10.94
CA ARG A 188 8.14 2.78 -12.03
C ARG A 188 9.45 2.94 -12.81
N LEU A 189 10.59 3.00 -12.13
CA LEU A 189 11.91 3.10 -12.76
C LEU A 189 12.24 1.89 -13.65
N PHE A 190 11.82 0.69 -13.22
CA PHE A 190 12.06 -0.57 -13.92
C PHE A 190 10.96 -0.95 -14.93
N ASP A 191 9.96 -0.08 -15.12
CA ASP A 191 8.78 -0.31 -15.96
C ASP A 191 8.03 -1.62 -15.61
N GLU A 192 7.79 -1.82 -14.30
CA GLU A 192 7.08 -2.96 -13.72
C GLU A 192 5.65 -2.55 -13.29
N PRO A 193 4.67 -2.48 -14.22
CA PRO A 193 3.33 -1.98 -13.91
C PRO A 193 2.57 -2.87 -12.93
N GLN A 194 2.81 -4.19 -12.94
CA GLN A 194 2.16 -5.12 -12.02
C GLN A 194 2.65 -4.91 -10.59
N LEU A 195 3.97 -4.76 -10.39
CA LEU A 195 4.55 -4.45 -9.10
C LEU A 195 4.11 -3.08 -8.60
N ALA A 196 4.07 -2.08 -9.49
CA ALA A 196 3.59 -0.73 -9.16
C ALA A 196 2.12 -0.75 -8.70
N SER A 197 1.25 -1.49 -9.39
CA SER A 197 -0.15 -1.68 -8.98
C SER A 197 -0.24 -2.31 -7.59
N LEU A 198 0.56 -3.34 -7.31
CA LEU A 198 0.56 -4.00 -6.01
C LEU A 198 1.06 -3.06 -4.89
N CYS A 199 2.06 -2.22 -5.16
CA CYS A 199 2.54 -1.21 -4.23
C CYS A 199 1.42 -0.20 -3.92
N LEU A 200 0.74 0.32 -4.94
CA LEU A 200 -0.40 1.23 -4.78
C LEU A 200 -1.54 0.59 -3.99
N ASP A 201 -1.85 -0.68 -4.25
CA ASP A 201 -2.86 -1.43 -3.50
C ASP A 201 -2.46 -1.61 -2.03
N THR A 202 -1.17 -1.80 -1.75
CA THR A 202 -0.66 -1.91 -0.37
C THR A 202 -0.69 -0.56 0.34
N ILE A 203 -0.28 0.51 -0.33
CA ILE A 203 -0.35 1.90 0.18
C ILE A 203 -1.79 2.20 0.58
N ASP A 204 -2.74 2.01 -0.31
CA ASP A 204 -4.14 2.32 -0.01
C ASP A 204 -4.72 1.41 1.12
N LYS A 205 -4.13 0.23 1.41
CA LYS A 205 -4.66 -0.75 2.40
C LYS A 205 -4.26 -0.30 3.79
N SER A 206 -3.03 0.20 3.89
CA SER A 206 -2.40 0.66 5.11
C SER A 206 -1.90 2.10 4.93
N THR A 207 -2.80 2.99 4.49
CA THR A 207 -2.45 4.37 4.08
C THR A 207 -1.73 5.12 5.18
N MET A 208 -2.21 5.02 6.42
CA MET A 208 -1.61 5.71 7.57
C MET A 208 -0.18 5.26 7.82
N ASP A 209 0.08 3.95 7.79
CA ASP A 209 1.41 3.39 8.04
C ASP A 209 2.36 3.75 6.91
N ALA A 210 1.91 3.60 5.65
CA ALA A 210 2.70 3.90 4.48
C ALA A 210 3.08 5.38 4.41
N ILE A 211 2.13 6.29 4.63
CA ILE A 211 2.36 7.73 4.58
C ILE A 211 3.20 8.23 5.76
N SER A 212 3.24 7.48 6.87
CA SER A 212 4.10 7.80 8.03
C SER A 212 5.53 7.28 7.88
N ALA A 213 5.75 6.29 7.01
CA ALA A 213 7.07 5.72 6.75
C ALA A 213 8.07 6.76 6.20
N GLU A 214 9.36 6.48 6.37
CA GLU A 214 10.44 7.31 5.84
C GLU A 214 10.47 7.29 4.32
N GLY A 215 10.16 6.13 3.70
CA GLY A 215 10.12 6.00 2.24
C GLY A 215 9.13 6.93 1.55
N PHE A 216 8.13 7.48 2.27
CA PHE A 216 7.23 8.50 1.72
C PHE A 216 7.96 9.80 1.38
N THR A 217 8.91 10.24 2.21
CA THR A 217 9.63 11.51 1.96
C THR A 217 10.62 11.40 0.81
N ASP A 218 10.98 10.19 0.40
CA ASP A 218 11.98 9.94 -0.65
C ASP A 218 11.41 9.91 -2.07
N ILE A 219 10.09 9.96 -2.23
CA ILE A 219 9.45 9.94 -3.54
C ILE A 219 9.65 11.28 -4.29
N ASP A 220 9.60 11.22 -5.62
CA ASP A 220 9.59 12.40 -6.48
C ASP A 220 8.21 13.10 -6.53
N ILE A 221 8.20 14.33 -7.06
CA ILE A 221 6.97 15.14 -7.17
C ILE A 221 5.91 14.47 -8.05
N ASP A 222 6.31 13.72 -9.09
CA ASP A 222 5.39 13.01 -9.97
C ASP A 222 4.68 11.87 -9.23
N THR A 223 5.40 11.11 -8.41
CA THR A 223 4.86 10.05 -7.55
C THR A 223 3.98 10.63 -6.46
N LEU A 224 4.39 11.74 -5.83
CA LEU A 224 3.54 12.44 -4.86
C LEU A 224 2.21 12.86 -5.48
N CYS A 225 2.24 13.48 -6.67
CA CYS A 225 1.01 13.88 -7.36
C CYS A 225 0.14 12.67 -7.69
N ALA A 226 0.73 11.60 -8.23
CA ALA A 226 0.02 10.37 -8.55
C ALA A 226 -0.66 9.76 -7.32
N VAL A 227 -0.08 9.90 -6.12
CA VAL A 227 -0.67 9.43 -4.86
C VAL A 227 -1.79 10.38 -4.42
N LEU A 228 -1.57 11.69 -4.44
CA LEU A 228 -2.56 12.69 -4.03
C LEU A 228 -3.77 12.81 -4.97
N GLU A 229 -3.66 12.36 -6.23
CA GLU A 229 -4.79 12.26 -7.15
C GLU A 229 -5.74 11.11 -6.81
N ARG A 230 -5.27 10.09 -6.07
CA ARG A 230 -6.06 8.87 -5.81
C ARG A 230 -7.22 9.14 -4.87
N ASP A 231 -8.42 8.79 -5.35
CA ASP A 231 -9.62 8.75 -4.50
C ASP A 231 -9.58 7.61 -3.48
N THR A 232 -8.75 6.59 -3.67
CA THR A 232 -8.75 5.34 -2.90
C THR A 232 -7.97 5.41 -1.57
N LEU A 233 -7.27 6.51 -1.30
CA LEU A 233 -6.52 6.67 -0.04
C LEU A 233 -7.47 6.73 1.16
N SER A 234 -7.22 5.87 2.14
CA SER A 234 -7.99 5.76 3.39
C SER A 234 -7.39 6.67 4.48
N ILE A 235 -7.46 7.99 4.30
CA ILE A 235 -6.86 8.98 5.20
C ILE A 235 -7.69 10.26 5.31
N ARG A 236 -7.67 10.91 6.47
CA ARG A 236 -8.21 12.27 6.64
C ARG A 236 -7.31 13.29 5.95
N GLU A 237 -7.91 14.26 5.27
CA GLU A 237 -7.16 15.32 4.58
C GLU A 237 -6.23 16.08 5.54
N SER A 238 -6.63 16.28 6.80
CA SER A 238 -5.78 16.91 7.83
C SER A 238 -4.46 16.16 8.06
N ARG A 239 -4.51 14.82 8.11
CA ARG A 239 -3.33 13.95 8.24
C ARG A 239 -2.53 13.88 6.96
N LEU A 240 -3.21 13.81 5.81
CA LEU A 240 -2.56 13.84 4.51
C LEU A 240 -1.77 15.13 4.30
N PHE A 241 -2.35 16.28 4.65
CA PHE A 241 -1.69 17.58 4.62
C PHE A 241 -0.42 17.57 5.48
N GLY A 242 -0.50 17.08 6.72
CA GLY A 242 0.68 16.98 7.60
C GLY A 242 1.81 16.15 6.99
N ALA A 243 1.48 15.06 6.30
CA ALA A 243 2.48 14.26 5.59
C ALA A 243 3.06 14.99 4.37
N VAL A 244 2.22 15.68 3.59
CA VAL A 244 2.68 16.48 2.44
C VAL A 244 3.61 17.61 2.88
N VAL A 245 3.36 18.24 4.04
CA VAL A 245 4.27 19.22 4.63
C VAL A 245 5.61 18.57 5.00
N ARG A 246 5.60 17.37 5.60
CA ARG A 246 6.81 16.61 5.90
C ARG A 246 7.61 16.27 4.65
N TRP A 247 6.94 15.90 3.55
CA TRP A 247 7.58 15.70 2.25
C TRP A 247 8.19 17.01 1.72
N ALA A 248 7.47 18.13 1.81
CA ALA A 248 7.98 19.43 1.36
C ALA A 248 9.24 19.87 2.12
N GLU A 249 9.30 19.58 3.42
CA GLU A 249 10.48 19.82 4.25
C GLU A 249 11.69 19.01 3.78
N ALA A 250 11.51 17.72 3.52
CA ALA A 250 12.55 16.85 2.99
C ALA A 250 13.00 17.29 1.58
N GLU A 251 12.07 17.70 0.72
CA GLU A 251 12.39 18.19 -0.62
C GLU A 251 13.14 19.53 -0.58
N CYS A 252 12.81 20.44 0.34
CA CYS A 252 13.59 21.66 0.55
C CYS A 252 15.04 21.32 0.94
N GLN A 253 15.23 20.36 1.85
CA GLN A 253 16.58 19.91 2.25
C GLN A 253 17.34 19.29 1.08
N ARG A 254 16.67 18.45 0.26
CA ARG A 254 17.23 17.82 -0.94
C ARG A 254 17.70 18.83 -1.97
N GLN A 255 16.95 19.92 -2.15
CA GLN A 255 17.30 21.04 -3.03
C GLN A 255 18.24 22.07 -2.37
N GLN A 256 18.72 21.83 -1.14
CA GLN A 256 19.55 22.76 -0.36
C GLN A 256 18.90 24.14 -0.16
N LEU A 257 17.58 24.19 -0.05
CA LEU A 257 16.81 25.38 0.22
C LEU A 257 16.49 25.51 1.72
N PRO A 258 16.51 26.72 2.30
CA PRO A 258 16.02 26.94 3.65
C PRO A 258 14.55 26.52 3.80
N VAL A 259 14.22 25.82 4.88
CA VAL A 259 12.87 25.32 5.17
C VAL A 259 11.95 26.48 5.59
N THR A 260 11.54 27.28 4.61
CA THR A 260 10.61 28.41 4.77
C THR A 260 9.27 28.07 4.14
N PHE A 261 8.18 28.73 4.58
CA PHE A 261 6.85 28.50 4.04
C PHE A 261 6.76 28.75 2.53
N GLY A 262 7.43 29.80 2.03
CA GLY A 262 7.48 30.10 0.59
C GLY A 262 8.23 29.04 -0.22
N ASN A 263 9.32 28.47 0.32
CA ASN A 263 10.03 27.38 -0.33
C ASN A 263 9.20 26.09 -0.31
N LYS A 264 8.54 25.77 0.80
CA LYS A 264 7.60 24.62 0.89
C LYS A 264 6.50 24.72 -0.16
N GLN A 265 5.90 25.91 -0.30
CA GLN A 265 4.88 26.15 -1.33
C GLN A 265 5.45 25.97 -2.74
N LYS A 266 6.67 26.47 -2.98
CA LYS A 266 7.34 26.36 -4.29
C LYS A 266 7.66 24.92 -4.67
N VAL A 267 8.18 24.10 -3.74
CA VAL A 267 8.50 22.69 -4.03
C VAL A 267 7.24 21.83 -4.17
N LEU A 268 6.17 22.16 -3.44
CA LEU A 268 4.88 21.46 -3.58
C LEU A 268 4.22 21.75 -4.93
N GLY A 269 4.27 23.00 -5.41
CA GLY A 269 3.73 23.39 -6.71
C GLY A 269 2.31 22.83 -6.94
N ARG A 270 2.15 22.00 -7.98
CA ARG A 270 0.85 21.39 -8.34
C ARG A 270 0.32 20.37 -7.32
N ALA A 271 1.17 19.80 -6.46
CA ALA A 271 0.73 18.86 -5.43
C ALA A 271 -0.19 19.53 -4.40
N LEU A 272 -0.01 20.84 -4.15
CA LEU A 272 -0.82 21.59 -3.19
C LEU A 272 -2.30 21.66 -3.60
N SER A 273 -2.59 21.83 -4.89
CA SER A 273 -3.97 21.85 -5.41
C SER A 273 -4.68 20.49 -5.35
N LEU A 274 -3.95 19.41 -5.12
CA LEU A 274 -4.50 18.05 -4.99
C LEU A 274 -4.98 17.74 -3.56
N ILE A 275 -4.66 18.59 -2.59
CA ILE A 275 -5.14 18.49 -1.22
C ILE A 275 -6.56 19.05 -1.16
N ARG A 276 -7.46 18.31 -0.52
CA ARG A 276 -8.90 18.61 -0.53
C ARG A 276 -9.30 19.37 0.72
N PHE A 277 -8.73 20.57 0.89
CA PHE A 277 -8.98 21.43 2.07
C PHE A 277 -10.47 21.60 2.43
N PRO A 278 -11.43 21.73 1.48
CA PRO A 278 -12.85 21.88 1.80
C PRO A 278 -13.48 20.72 2.58
N LEU A 279 -12.79 19.58 2.65
CA LEU A 279 -13.23 18.39 3.38
C LEU A 279 -12.68 18.28 4.80
N MET A 280 -11.77 19.17 5.19
CA MET A 280 -11.31 19.28 6.57
C MET A 280 -12.40 19.91 7.45
N THR A 281 -12.39 19.64 8.75
CA THR A 281 -13.18 20.46 9.67
C THR A 281 -12.58 21.86 9.82
N ILE A 282 -13.37 22.83 10.30
CA ILE A 282 -12.88 24.19 10.56
C ILE A 282 -11.71 24.16 11.54
N GLU A 283 -11.80 23.31 12.56
CA GLU A 283 -10.78 23.15 13.59
C GLU A 283 -9.49 22.56 13.00
N GLU A 284 -9.62 21.53 12.17
CA GLU A 284 -8.49 20.92 11.47
C GLU A 284 -7.79 21.91 10.54
N PHE A 285 -8.57 22.67 9.76
CA PHE A 285 -8.06 23.68 8.85
C PHE A 285 -7.37 24.83 9.59
N ALA A 286 -8.02 25.34 10.66
CA ALA A 286 -7.52 26.44 11.47
C ALA A 286 -6.23 26.08 12.24
N ALA A 287 -6.11 24.84 12.72
CA ALA A 287 -4.94 24.37 13.46
C ALA A 287 -3.76 23.97 12.57
N GLY A 288 -4.00 23.61 11.31
CA GLY A 288 -2.96 23.15 10.37
C GLY A 288 -2.74 24.12 9.21
N PRO A 289 -3.41 23.90 8.06
CA PRO A 289 -3.18 24.69 6.83
C PRO A 289 -3.20 26.20 7.02
N ALA A 290 -4.15 26.76 7.78
CA ALA A 290 -4.27 28.20 7.98
C ALA A 290 -3.08 28.83 8.73
N GLN A 291 -2.40 28.06 9.59
CA GLN A 291 -1.22 28.52 10.35
C GLN A 291 0.10 28.14 9.68
N SER A 292 0.06 27.31 8.64
CA SER A 292 1.27 26.78 7.99
C SER A 292 2.05 27.82 7.16
N GLY A 293 1.39 28.90 6.74
CA GLY A 293 1.93 29.88 5.79
C GLY A 293 2.10 29.36 4.36
N ILE A 294 1.68 28.11 4.06
CA ILE A 294 1.78 27.51 2.73
C ILE A 294 0.68 28.02 1.80
N LEU A 295 -0.49 28.32 2.35
CA LEU A 295 -1.61 28.94 1.63
C LEU A 295 -1.47 30.47 1.71
N SER A 296 -1.86 31.17 0.65
CA SER A 296 -1.95 32.63 0.67
C SER A 296 -3.12 33.10 1.55
N ASP A 297 -3.02 34.31 2.11
CA ASP A 297 -4.09 34.90 2.93
C ASP A 297 -5.44 34.91 2.21
N ARG A 298 -5.44 35.13 0.89
CA ARG A 298 -6.65 35.06 0.06
C ARG A 298 -7.27 33.66 0.04
N GLU A 299 -6.46 32.62 -0.11
CA GLU A 299 -6.93 31.23 -0.10
C GLU A 299 -7.48 30.83 1.27
N VAL A 300 -6.78 31.24 2.33
CA VAL A 300 -7.21 31.00 3.72
C VAL A 300 -8.57 31.65 3.97
N VAL A 301 -8.75 32.91 3.61
CA VAL A 301 -10.04 33.63 3.75
C VAL A 301 -11.13 32.95 2.92
N ASN A 302 -10.86 32.58 1.67
CA ASN A 302 -11.84 31.89 0.81
C ASN A 302 -12.29 30.55 1.40
N LEU A 303 -11.36 29.77 1.95
CA LEU A 303 -11.68 28.48 2.60
C LEU A 303 -12.46 28.68 3.91
N PHE A 304 -12.13 29.69 4.73
CA PHE A 304 -12.94 30.03 5.91
C PHE A 304 -14.37 30.43 5.55
N LEU A 305 -14.57 31.22 4.49
CA LEU A 305 -15.89 31.55 3.98
C LEU A 305 -16.63 30.29 3.50
N HIS A 306 -15.93 29.37 2.83
CA HIS A 306 -16.51 28.09 2.41
C HIS A 306 -17.05 27.26 3.58
N PHE A 307 -16.37 27.28 4.73
CA PHE A 307 -16.82 26.52 5.90
C PHE A 307 -17.96 27.18 6.69
N THR A 308 -18.04 28.51 6.67
CA THR A 308 -18.92 29.28 7.58
C THR A 308 -20.18 29.82 6.92
N VAL A 309 -20.16 30.07 5.61
CA VAL A 309 -21.25 30.75 4.89
C VAL A 309 -22.16 29.74 4.18
N ASN A 310 -23.47 30.02 4.17
CA ASN A 310 -24.48 29.24 3.44
C ASN A 310 -25.33 30.20 2.57
N PRO A 311 -25.41 30.02 1.23
CA PRO A 311 -24.81 28.95 0.42
C PRO A 311 -23.28 28.99 0.37
N LYS A 312 -22.66 27.81 0.34
CA LYS A 312 -21.21 27.68 0.32
C LYS A 312 -20.61 28.30 -0.96
N PRO A 313 -19.68 29.25 -0.87
CA PRO A 313 -18.98 29.77 -2.04
C PRO A 313 -18.14 28.68 -2.72
N LYS A 314 -17.99 28.81 -4.04
CA LYS A 314 -17.08 27.96 -4.82
C LYS A 314 -15.63 28.28 -4.47
N VAL A 315 -14.79 27.26 -4.45
CA VAL A 315 -13.36 27.32 -4.16
C VAL A 315 -12.57 26.59 -5.24
N ASP A 316 -11.31 26.95 -5.40
CA ASP A 316 -10.41 26.38 -6.43
C ASP A 316 -9.84 25.00 -6.05
N TYR A 317 -10.39 24.38 -5.00
CA TYR A 317 -9.97 23.09 -4.45
C TYR A 317 -11.03 22.02 -4.67
N ILE A 318 -10.59 20.78 -4.78
CA ILE A 318 -11.48 19.62 -4.91
C ILE A 318 -12.30 19.49 -3.62
N ASP A 319 -13.62 19.52 -3.77
CA ASP A 319 -14.60 19.42 -2.68
C ASP A 319 -15.27 18.04 -2.58
N ARG A 320 -14.76 17.07 -3.36
CA ARG A 320 -15.27 15.69 -3.38
C ARG A 320 -14.44 14.80 -2.46
N PRO A 321 -15.06 14.07 -1.52
CA PRO A 321 -14.34 13.17 -0.63
C PRO A 321 -13.50 12.17 -1.40
N ARG A 322 -12.30 11.86 -0.86
CA ARG A 322 -11.59 10.65 -1.28
C ARG A 322 -12.56 9.50 -0.99
N CYS A 323 -12.92 8.76 -2.04
CA CYS A 323 -13.63 7.51 -1.87
C CYS A 323 -12.71 6.54 -1.14
N CYS A 324 -12.68 6.64 0.19
CA CYS A 324 -12.08 5.70 1.15
C CYS A 324 -12.72 4.29 1.08
N LEU A 325 -13.40 4.01 -0.02
CA LEU A 325 -14.39 2.98 -0.24
C LEU A 325 -13.80 2.00 -1.23
N ARG A 326 -13.10 1.03 -0.67
CA ARG A 326 -12.59 -0.14 -1.36
C ARG A 326 -13.73 -1.11 -1.66
N GLY A 327 -14.59 -0.75 -2.61
CA GLY A 327 -15.70 -1.60 -3.00
C GLY A 327 -16.60 -0.96 -4.03
N LYS A 328 -17.29 -1.80 -4.81
CA LYS A 328 -18.42 -1.35 -5.61
C LYS A 328 -19.57 -1.05 -4.65
N GLU A 329 -20.16 0.13 -4.75
CA GLU A 329 -21.39 0.44 -4.03
C GLU A 329 -22.50 -0.50 -4.49
N CYS A 330 -23.12 -1.15 -3.52
CA CYS A 330 -24.21 -2.10 -3.74
C CYS A 330 -25.42 -1.66 -2.92
N SER A 331 -26.59 -1.64 -3.56
CA SER A 331 -27.87 -1.37 -2.90
C SER A 331 -28.58 -2.67 -2.56
N ILE A 332 -28.93 -2.86 -1.28
CA ILE A 332 -29.76 -3.97 -0.81
C ILE A 332 -31.20 -3.50 -0.73
N ASN A 333 -31.99 -3.88 -1.73
CA ASN A 333 -33.43 -3.75 -1.68
C ASN A 333 -34.06 -5.04 -1.13
N ARG A 334 -34.76 -4.94 0.01
CA ARG A 334 -35.51 -6.07 0.58
C ARG A 334 -36.98 -6.09 0.16
N PHE A 335 -37.51 -5.01 -0.42
CA PHE A 335 -38.93 -4.87 -0.73
C PHE A 335 -39.22 -5.40 -2.13
N GLN A 336 -40.31 -6.14 -2.26
CA GLN A 336 -40.75 -6.72 -3.54
C GLN A 336 -41.78 -5.83 -4.24
N GLN A 337 -42.42 -4.93 -3.49
CA GLN A 337 -43.47 -4.04 -3.98
C GLN A 337 -43.29 -2.65 -3.39
N VAL A 338 -43.79 -1.65 -4.11
CA VAL A 338 -43.82 -0.25 -3.67
C VAL A 338 -45.27 0.19 -3.64
N GLU A 339 -45.68 0.76 -2.51
CA GLU A 339 -46.99 1.40 -2.32
C GLU A 339 -46.81 2.89 -2.04
N SER A 340 -47.92 3.61 -1.85
CA SER A 340 -47.95 5.06 -1.66
C SER A 340 -48.75 5.45 -0.42
N ARG A 341 -48.60 6.70 0.02
CA ARG A 341 -49.33 7.32 1.15
C ARG A 341 -48.76 6.92 2.52
N TRP A 342 -47.44 7.00 2.66
CA TRP A 342 -46.78 6.90 3.95
C TRP A 342 -46.59 8.30 4.55
N GLY A 343 -47.27 8.57 5.67
CA GLY A 343 -47.20 9.85 6.37
C GLY A 343 -46.18 9.85 7.51
N TYR A 344 -45.65 11.04 7.82
CA TYR A 344 -44.61 11.22 8.84
C TYR A 344 -45.18 11.89 10.08
N SER A 345 -45.24 11.17 11.20
CA SER A 345 -45.74 11.66 12.50
C SER A 345 -44.63 11.93 13.52
N GLY A 346 -43.37 12.04 13.07
CA GLY A 346 -42.20 12.26 13.92
C GLY A 346 -41.58 10.99 14.51
N THR A 347 -42.15 9.81 14.24
CA THR A 347 -41.54 8.53 14.60
C THR A 347 -40.49 8.11 13.57
N SER A 348 -39.31 7.69 14.03
CA SER A 348 -38.30 7.12 13.14
C SER A 348 -38.72 5.75 12.63
N ASP A 349 -38.53 5.51 11.33
CA ASP A 349 -38.58 4.17 10.76
C ASP A 349 -37.34 3.40 11.16
N ARG A 350 -37.53 2.20 11.71
CA ARG A 350 -36.44 1.38 12.27
C ARG A 350 -36.48 -0.05 11.75
N ILE A 351 -35.33 -0.55 11.36
CA ILE A 351 -35.16 -1.94 10.96
C ILE A 351 -33.89 -2.52 11.57
N ARG A 352 -34.01 -3.71 12.17
CA ARG A 352 -32.86 -4.43 12.69
C ARG A 352 -32.29 -5.34 11.62
N PHE A 353 -30.97 -5.48 11.57
CA PHE A 353 -30.31 -6.39 10.65
C PHE A 353 -29.01 -6.96 11.22
N THR A 354 -28.62 -8.11 10.69
CA THR A 354 -27.29 -8.71 10.85
C THR A 354 -26.74 -9.02 9.46
N VAL A 355 -25.42 -9.11 9.37
CA VAL A 355 -24.71 -9.49 8.15
C VAL A 355 -23.70 -10.60 8.45
N ASN A 356 -23.46 -11.50 7.51
CA ASN A 356 -22.51 -12.61 7.70
C ASN A 356 -21.05 -12.22 7.46
N ARG A 357 -20.76 -10.99 7.04
CA ARG A 357 -19.44 -10.49 6.65
C ARG A 357 -19.27 -9.05 7.12
N ARG A 358 -18.01 -8.63 7.29
CA ARG A 358 -17.67 -7.24 7.54
C ARG A 358 -18.03 -6.43 6.31
N ILE A 359 -18.78 -5.35 6.49
CA ILE A 359 -19.16 -4.41 5.43
C ILE A 359 -19.06 -2.97 5.96
N SER A 360 -19.10 -2.00 5.05
CA SER A 360 -19.27 -0.60 5.40
C SER A 360 -20.57 -0.06 4.80
N ILE A 361 -21.46 0.47 5.64
CA ILE A 361 -22.69 1.14 5.20
C ILE A 361 -22.37 2.60 4.91
N VAL A 362 -22.69 3.05 3.69
CA VAL A 362 -22.40 4.42 3.23
C VAL A 362 -23.62 5.33 3.33
N GLY A 363 -24.83 4.75 3.35
CA GLY A 363 -26.06 5.51 3.41
C GLY A 363 -27.31 4.66 3.21
N PHE A 364 -28.45 5.33 3.07
CA PHE A 364 -29.74 4.73 2.79
C PHE A 364 -30.29 5.22 1.45
N GLY A 365 -31.05 4.37 0.77
CA GLY A 365 -31.99 4.75 -0.27
C GLY A 365 -33.36 4.94 0.35
N LEU A 366 -33.91 6.15 0.27
CA LEU A 366 -35.20 6.52 0.85
C LEU A 366 -36.21 6.87 -0.26
N TYR A 367 -37.46 6.48 -0.08
CA TYR A 367 -38.52 6.84 -1.02
C TYR A 367 -38.92 8.31 -0.90
N GLY A 368 -39.25 8.92 -2.05
CA GLY A 368 -39.68 10.32 -2.16
C GLY A 368 -41.20 10.52 -2.15
N SER A 369 -41.62 11.76 -2.34
CA SER A 369 -43.02 12.20 -2.26
C SER A 369 -43.91 11.57 -3.33
N ILE A 370 -45.18 11.34 -2.99
CA ILE A 370 -46.23 10.96 -3.96
C ILE A 370 -46.91 12.18 -4.61
N HIS A 371 -46.60 13.40 -4.14
CA HIS A 371 -47.26 14.64 -4.54
C HIS A 371 -46.44 15.47 -5.54
N GLY A 372 -45.40 14.88 -6.13
CA GLY A 372 -44.49 15.53 -7.07
C GLY A 372 -43.15 15.93 -6.44
N PRO A 373 -42.35 16.76 -7.12
CA PRO A 373 -41.02 17.12 -6.65
C PRO A 373 -41.05 17.87 -5.32
N THR A 374 -40.32 17.38 -4.31
CA THR A 374 -40.27 17.98 -2.97
C THR A 374 -38.95 17.70 -2.27
N ASP A 375 -38.53 18.62 -1.40
CA ASP A 375 -37.39 18.43 -0.52
C ASP A 375 -37.81 17.81 0.82
N TYR A 376 -37.09 16.78 1.25
CA TYR A 376 -37.22 16.18 2.57
C TYR A 376 -36.06 16.59 3.47
N GLN A 377 -36.37 16.83 4.75
CA GLN A 377 -35.36 16.82 5.81
C GLN A 377 -35.32 15.44 6.45
N VAL A 378 -34.12 14.89 6.63
CA VAL A 378 -33.92 13.53 7.10
C VAL A 378 -32.80 13.46 8.13
N ASN A 379 -33.07 12.76 9.21
CA ASN A 379 -32.05 12.25 10.12
C ASN A 379 -31.87 10.74 9.90
N ILE A 380 -30.65 10.30 9.55
CA ILE A 380 -30.31 8.87 9.43
C ILE A 380 -29.35 8.45 10.53
N GLN A 381 -29.51 7.23 11.05
CA GLN A 381 -28.65 6.66 12.11
C GLN A 381 -28.43 5.16 11.92
N ILE A 382 -27.24 4.69 12.32
CA ILE A 382 -26.98 3.27 12.62
C ILE A 382 -26.66 3.14 14.10
N ILE A 383 -27.34 2.23 14.79
CA ILE A 383 -27.20 1.99 16.22
C ILE A 383 -26.81 0.52 16.44
N ASP A 384 -25.78 0.27 17.24
CA ASP A 384 -25.47 -1.06 17.77
C ASP A 384 -26.61 -1.47 18.73
N TYR A 385 -27.33 -2.54 18.39
CA TYR A 385 -28.53 -2.93 19.13
C TYR A 385 -28.22 -3.42 20.54
N GLU A 386 -27.09 -4.09 20.76
CA GLU A 386 -26.74 -4.65 22.06
C GLU A 386 -26.17 -3.59 22.99
N LYS A 387 -25.31 -2.71 22.45
CA LYS A 387 -24.69 -1.62 23.22
C LYS A 387 -25.56 -0.38 23.34
N ASN A 388 -26.63 -0.30 22.55
CA ASN A 388 -27.47 0.89 22.40
C ASN A 388 -26.65 2.16 22.08
N GLN A 389 -25.59 2.00 21.26
CA GLN A 389 -24.66 3.06 20.91
C GLN A 389 -24.85 3.46 19.45
N THR A 390 -25.01 4.75 19.18
CA THR A 390 -25.03 5.27 17.81
C THR A 390 -23.63 5.21 17.20
N LEU A 391 -23.47 4.45 16.12
CA LEU A 391 -22.21 4.31 15.40
C LEU A 391 -22.00 5.42 14.37
N GLY A 392 -23.07 5.94 13.82
CA GLY A 392 -23.03 7.11 12.96
C GLY A 392 -24.42 7.68 12.72
N GLN A 393 -24.44 8.99 12.52
CA GLN A 393 -25.65 9.78 12.31
C GLN A 393 -25.37 10.88 11.29
N ASN A 394 -26.38 11.25 10.51
CA ASN A 394 -26.33 12.47 9.70
C ASN A 394 -27.71 13.15 9.64
N ASP A 395 -27.71 14.46 9.90
CA ASP A 395 -28.85 15.36 9.74
C ASP A 395 -28.67 16.08 8.40
N THR A 396 -29.50 15.72 7.42
CA THR A 396 -29.35 16.14 6.02
C THR A 396 -30.72 16.26 5.34
N GLY A 397 -30.75 16.46 4.03
CA GLY A 397 -31.96 16.42 3.22
C GLY A 397 -31.72 15.83 1.84
N PHE A 398 -32.80 15.55 1.12
CA PHE A 398 -32.74 15.14 -0.28
C PHE A 398 -33.93 15.69 -1.05
N SER A 399 -33.72 16.00 -2.33
CA SER A 399 -34.76 16.38 -3.27
C SER A 399 -35.25 15.14 -4.02
N CYS A 400 -36.56 14.96 -4.08
CA CYS A 400 -37.19 13.92 -4.90
C CYS A 400 -37.93 14.54 -6.10
N ASP A 401 -38.17 13.74 -7.13
CA ASP A 401 -38.84 14.14 -8.37
C ASP A 401 -40.33 13.69 -8.43
N GLY A 402 -40.84 13.08 -7.35
CA GLY A 402 -42.19 12.53 -7.28
C GLY A 402 -42.33 11.09 -7.80
N THR A 403 -41.24 10.45 -8.21
CA THR A 403 -41.25 9.05 -8.65
C THR A 403 -41.20 8.07 -7.48
N ALA A 404 -41.58 6.82 -7.76
CA ALA A 404 -41.46 5.70 -6.81
C ALA A 404 -40.01 5.19 -6.63
N SER A 405 -39.01 5.85 -7.22
CA SER A 405 -37.60 5.50 -7.04
C SER A 405 -37.10 5.90 -5.64
N THR A 406 -35.97 5.32 -5.25
CA THR A 406 -35.28 5.71 -4.02
C THR A 406 -34.16 6.72 -4.28
N PHE A 407 -34.00 7.62 -3.34
CA PHE A 407 -33.04 8.71 -3.35
C PHE A 407 -31.98 8.47 -2.29
N ARG A 408 -30.73 8.78 -2.65
CA ARG A 408 -29.58 8.46 -1.81
C ARG A 408 -29.42 9.51 -0.71
N VAL A 409 -29.27 9.02 0.52
CA VAL A 409 -28.96 9.83 1.70
C VAL A 409 -27.76 9.20 2.41
N MET A 410 -26.67 9.96 2.51
CA MET A 410 -25.36 9.43 2.89
C MET A 410 -24.98 9.80 4.32
N PHE A 411 -24.22 8.94 5.00
CA PHE A 411 -23.53 9.29 6.23
C PHE A 411 -22.33 10.19 5.93
N LYS A 412 -21.85 10.93 6.94
CA LYS A 412 -20.63 11.74 6.82
C LYS A 412 -19.39 10.87 6.59
N GLU A 413 -19.35 9.73 7.26
CA GLU A 413 -18.32 8.71 7.11
C GLU A 413 -19.00 7.34 6.97
N PRO A 414 -18.40 6.39 6.22
CA PRO A 414 -18.89 5.02 6.13
C PRO A 414 -18.89 4.35 7.50
N ILE A 415 -19.98 3.67 7.84
CA ILE A 415 -20.15 3.02 9.14
C ILE A 415 -19.77 1.55 9.01
N GLU A 416 -18.76 1.13 9.77
CA GLU A 416 -18.34 -0.26 9.81
C GLU A 416 -19.35 -1.15 10.54
N ILE A 417 -19.71 -2.26 9.89
CA ILE A 417 -20.64 -3.26 10.39
C ILE A 417 -19.89 -4.59 10.51
N LEU A 418 -19.85 -5.13 11.72
CA LEU A 418 -19.17 -6.38 12.00
C LEU A 418 -20.08 -7.58 11.71
N PRO A 419 -19.52 -8.74 11.30
CA PRO A 419 -20.29 -9.95 11.12
C PRO A 419 -21.05 -10.34 12.39
N THR A 420 -22.25 -10.87 12.24
CA THR A 420 -23.10 -11.47 13.30
C THR A 420 -23.58 -10.52 14.41
N VAL A 421 -23.11 -9.28 14.46
CA VAL A 421 -23.60 -8.24 15.38
C VAL A 421 -24.92 -7.68 14.85
N CYS A 422 -25.86 -7.43 15.76
CA CYS A 422 -27.18 -6.88 15.44
C CYS A 422 -27.15 -5.36 15.46
N TYR A 423 -27.58 -4.73 14.37
CA TYR A 423 -27.63 -3.27 14.24
C TYR A 423 -29.05 -2.83 13.92
N THR A 424 -29.38 -1.59 14.30
CA THR A 424 -30.63 -0.93 13.96
C THR A 424 -30.34 0.22 13.00
N ALA A 425 -30.89 0.15 11.79
CA ALA A 425 -30.94 1.27 10.86
C ALA A 425 -32.19 2.10 11.13
N CYS A 426 -32.02 3.41 11.31
CA CYS A 426 -33.07 4.36 11.64
C CYS A 426 -33.09 5.50 10.62
N ALA A 427 -34.26 5.87 10.11
CA ALA A 427 -34.45 7.13 9.42
C ALA A 427 -35.68 7.87 9.92
N THR A 428 -35.52 9.18 10.15
CA THR A 428 -36.60 10.07 10.57
C THR A 428 -36.75 11.13 9.49
N LEU A 429 -37.84 11.05 8.72
CA LEU A 429 -38.12 11.97 7.63
C LEU A 429 -39.14 13.02 8.08
N LYS A 430 -38.97 14.24 7.57
CA LYS A 430 -39.91 15.35 7.71
C LYS A 430 -40.23 15.86 6.31
N GLY A 431 -41.49 15.73 5.90
CA GLY A 431 -41.99 16.13 4.59
C GLY A 431 -43.41 15.63 4.32
N PRO A 432 -43.94 15.80 3.10
CA PRO A 432 -45.26 15.30 2.70
C PRO A 432 -45.28 13.77 2.58
N ASP A 433 -46.43 13.15 2.33
CA ASP A 433 -46.50 11.68 2.20
C ASP A 433 -45.59 11.14 1.09
N SER A 434 -44.99 9.98 1.33
CA SER A 434 -44.06 9.31 0.43
C SER A 434 -44.57 7.98 -0.12
N HIS A 435 -43.84 7.46 -1.10
CA HIS A 435 -43.84 6.04 -1.44
C HIS A 435 -43.22 5.22 -0.31
N TYR A 436 -43.52 3.92 -0.23
CA TYR A 436 -42.90 3.01 0.73
C TYR A 436 -42.84 1.58 0.24
N GLY A 437 -41.87 0.81 0.73
CA GLY A 437 -41.71 -0.59 0.34
C GLY A 437 -42.64 -1.51 1.13
N THR A 438 -43.23 -2.49 0.45
CA THR A 438 -44.02 -3.58 1.04
C THR A 438 -43.44 -4.96 0.73
N LYS A 439 -43.93 -5.99 1.43
CA LYS A 439 -43.51 -7.39 1.27
C LYS A 439 -41.99 -7.57 1.44
N GLY A 440 -41.43 -6.96 2.49
CA GLY A 440 -40.01 -7.03 2.81
C GLY A 440 -39.51 -8.46 3.09
N LEU A 441 -38.51 -8.91 2.34
CA LEU A 441 -37.82 -10.18 2.55
C LEU A 441 -37.09 -10.19 3.90
N LYS A 442 -37.15 -11.31 4.62
CA LYS A 442 -36.39 -11.50 5.87
C LYS A 442 -34.90 -11.70 5.63
N LYS A 443 -34.53 -12.19 4.45
CA LYS A 443 -33.15 -12.50 4.07
C LYS A 443 -32.91 -12.03 2.65
N VAL A 444 -31.83 -11.29 2.43
CA VAL A 444 -31.37 -10.88 1.10
C VAL A 444 -29.92 -11.32 0.94
N ILE A 445 -29.64 -12.01 -0.15
CA ILE A 445 -28.28 -12.47 -0.49
C ILE A 445 -27.81 -11.64 -1.67
N HIS A 446 -26.66 -11.02 -1.52
CA HIS A 446 -25.96 -10.31 -2.58
C HIS A 446 -24.71 -11.09 -2.96
N GLU A 447 -24.55 -11.37 -4.24
CA GLU A 447 -23.37 -12.05 -4.78
C GLU A 447 -22.46 -11.01 -5.45
N SER A 448 -21.24 -10.88 -4.95
CA SER A 448 -20.21 -10.03 -5.55
C SER A 448 -19.71 -10.65 -6.87
N PRO A 449 -19.22 -9.85 -7.83
CA PRO A 449 -18.49 -10.35 -9.01
C PRO A 449 -17.34 -11.30 -8.69
N THR A 450 -16.76 -11.20 -7.49
CA THR A 450 -15.68 -12.08 -6.99
C THR A 450 -16.20 -13.38 -6.35
N ALA A 451 -17.46 -13.76 -6.59
CA ALA A 451 -18.14 -14.95 -6.07
C ALA A 451 -18.31 -15.02 -4.54
N SER A 452 -18.04 -13.94 -3.80
CA SER A 452 -18.35 -13.86 -2.37
C SER A 452 -19.83 -13.52 -2.13
N LYS A 453 -20.50 -14.30 -1.27
CA LYS A 453 -21.92 -14.08 -0.90
C LYS A 453 -22.04 -13.30 0.41
N THR A 454 -22.62 -12.11 0.34
CA THR A 454 -22.97 -11.30 1.50
C THR A 454 -24.46 -11.48 1.79
N CYS A 455 -24.78 -11.91 3.00
CA CYS A 455 -26.13 -12.25 3.42
C CYS A 455 -26.59 -11.28 4.51
N PHE A 456 -27.67 -10.56 4.24
CA PHE A 456 -28.37 -9.71 5.18
C PHE A 456 -29.57 -10.44 5.74
N VAL A 457 -29.72 -10.44 7.06
CA VAL A 457 -30.91 -10.97 7.75
C VAL A 457 -31.57 -9.82 8.50
N PHE A 458 -32.86 -9.62 8.27
CA PHE A 458 -33.63 -8.50 8.81
C PHE A 458 -34.62 -8.98 9.88
N TYR A 459 -34.76 -8.20 10.95
CA TYR A 459 -35.62 -8.47 12.09
C TYR A 459 -36.54 -7.28 12.37
N SER A 460 -37.71 -7.56 12.94
CA SER A 460 -38.61 -6.50 13.43
C SER A 460 -37.98 -5.77 14.63
N SER A 461 -38.20 -4.46 14.72
CA SER A 461 -37.78 -3.66 15.88
C SER A 461 -38.87 -3.66 16.97
N PRO A 462 -38.54 -3.73 18.28
CA PRO A 462 -39.54 -3.88 19.36
C PRO A 462 -40.33 -2.61 19.74
N VAL A 463 -39.93 -1.42 19.28
CA VAL A 463 -40.48 -0.14 19.81
C VAL A 463 -41.62 0.40 18.93
N LYS A 464 -42.86 0.06 19.36
CA LYS A 464 -44.23 0.57 19.06
C LYS A 464 -44.83 0.53 17.63
N PHE A 465 -45.71 -0.48 17.46
CA PHE A 465 -47.07 -0.48 16.85
C PHE A 465 -47.45 0.60 15.82
N ILE A 466 -47.55 0.21 14.54
CA ILE A 466 -48.78 0.11 13.70
C ILE A 466 -48.39 -0.75 12.47
N PHE A 467 -49.05 -1.90 12.31
CA PHE A 467 -48.99 -2.88 11.21
C PHE A 467 -47.64 -3.52 10.78
N GLY A 468 -47.63 -4.85 10.91
CA GLY A 468 -47.00 -5.85 10.03
C GLY A 468 -45.62 -5.53 9.46
N THR A 469 -44.64 -6.31 9.94
CA THR A 469 -43.30 -6.74 9.44
C THR A 469 -42.86 -6.50 7.98
N GLY A 470 -43.68 -5.91 7.10
CA GLY A 470 -43.40 -5.70 5.69
C GLY A 470 -43.36 -4.23 5.21
N LYS A 471 -43.73 -3.21 6.00
CA LYS A 471 -43.75 -1.80 5.56
C LYS A 471 -42.54 -1.03 6.10
N SER A 472 -41.70 -0.47 5.24
CA SER A 472 -40.59 0.42 5.63
C SER A 472 -40.01 1.17 4.42
N LEU A 473 -39.30 2.28 4.67
CA LEU A 473 -38.79 3.20 3.65
C LEU A 473 -37.34 2.96 3.22
N LEU A 474 -36.64 2.01 3.85
CA LEU A 474 -35.17 1.98 3.88
C LEU A 474 -34.58 0.89 2.98
N ILE A 475 -33.83 1.31 1.95
CA ILE A 475 -32.86 0.49 1.23
C ILE A 475 -31.48 0.77 1.84
N MET A 476 -30.68 -0.27 2.08
CA MET A 476 -29.32 -0.06 2.60
C MET A 476 -28.32 -0.01 1.45
N ASN A 477 -27.48 1.02 1.43
CA ASN A 477 -26.35 1.11 0.52
C ASN A 477 -25.08 0.76 1.30
N PHE A 478 -24.34 -0.22 0.81
CA PHE A 478 -23.12 -0.72 1.45
C PHE A 478 -22.04 -1.02 0.41
N LEU A 479 -20.83 -1.27 0.90
CA LEU A 479 -19.69 -1.65 0.09
C LEU A 479 -19.30 -3.09 0.36
N SER A 480 -19.06 -3.83 -0.72
CA SER A 480 -18.60 -5.21 -0.71
C SER A 480 -17.10 -5.34 -0.95
#